data_AF-C3YIN7-F1
#
_entry.id   AF-C3YIN7-F1
#
_cell.length_a   1.000
_cell.length_b   1.000
_cell.length_c   1.000
_cell.angle_alpha   90.00
_cell.angle_beta   90.00
_cell.angle_gamma   90.00
#
_symmetry.space_group_name_H-M   'P 1'
#
loop_
_entity.id
_entity.type
_entity.pdbx_description
1 polymer ?
#
loop_
_entity_poly.entity_id
_entity_poly.type
_entity_poly.pdbx_seq_one_letter_code
_entity_poly.pdbx_strand_id
1 'polypeptide(L)'
;RYSCTEGQKWESFKFTDTPLLIDGVLNEPEEATLIILIFGHLQSDSRWYVVRLDFGSILTAKCTDQDYTTWVPSDQLGRHCLLGERKVYEKRKVESECYNGRNYEREINTTICQCTPEDFECDYGFQRSGANRTVCLVTDWFDPNKPLGECPEGHFFLRSSGYRKIPSDNCTGGVTDQYKPHQVPCPLQKAEGLHL
;
A
#
# COMPACT_ATOMS: atom_id res chain seq x y z
N ARG A 1 5.60 24.70 -14.20
CA ARG A 1 5.47 23.76 -15.35
C ARG A 1 4.35 22.80 -15.02
N TYR A 2 3.66 22.25 -16.02
CA TYR A 2 2.62 21.24 -15.82
C TYR A 2 2.74 20.12 -16.86
N SER A 3 2.08 19.00 -16.60
CA SER A 3 1.98 17.87 -17.53
C SER A 3 0.58 17.27 -17.48
N CYS A 4 -0.03 17.09 -18.64
CA CYS A 4 -1.25 16.32 -18.80
C CYS A 4 -0.97 14.88 -19.28
N THR A 5 0.29 14.46 -19.36
CA THR A 5 0.73 13.19 -19.99
C THR A 5 1.52 12.32 -19.00
N GLU A 6 1.18 12.39 -17.72
CA GLU A 6 1.86 11.65 -16.64
C GLU A 6 3.36 11.91 -16.57
N GLY A 7 3.77 13.13 -16.92
CA GLY A 7 5.17 13.54 -16.89
C GLY A 7 5.98 13.19 -18.14
N GLN A 8 5.39 12.60 -19.19
CA GLN A 8 6.11 12.35 -20.45
C GLN A 8 6.44 13.65 -21.20
N LYS A 9 5.50 14.60 -21.22
CA LYS A 9 5.66 15.93 -21.80
C LYS A 9 5.32 17.00 -20.78
N TRP A 10 6.14 18.05 -20.73
CA TRP A 10 6.00 19.16 -19.80
C TRP A 10 5.87 20.48 -20.55
N GLU A 11 4.92 21.30 -20.11
CA GLU A 11 4.69 22.63 -20.67
C GLU A 11 5.06 23.70 -19.64
N SER A 12 5.61 24.80 -20.14
CA SER A 12 5.95 25.97 -19.33
C SER A 12 4.90 27.04 -19.53
N PHE A 13 4.33 27.52 -18.43
CA PHE A 13 3.33 28.58 -18.43
C PHE A 13 3.77 29.70 -17.49
N LYS A 14 3.73 30.93 -17.98
CA LYS A 14 4.02 32.13 -17.21
C LYS A 14 2.74 32.58 -16.51
N PHE A 15 2.64 32.30 -15.22
CA PHE A 15 1.43 32.62 -14.42
C PHE A 15 1.47 34.01 -13.74
N THR A 16 2.61 34.70 -13.80
CA THR A 16 2.78 36.07 -13.28
C THR A 16 3.83 36.81 -14.09
N ASP A 17 3.63 38.11 -14.32
CA ASP A 17 4.64 38.99 -14.91
C ASP A 17 5.69 39.46 -13.89
N THR A 18 5.31 39.54 -12.63
CA THR A 18 6.19 39.93 -11.53
C THR A 18 6.69 38.68 -10.81
N PRO A 19 8.02 38.53 -10.61
CA PRO A 19 8.56 37.40 -9.85
C PRO A 19 8.03 37.36 -8.42
N LEU A 20 7.51 36.20 -8.03
CA LEU A 20 7.05 35.90 -6.67
C LEU A 20 8.00 34.88 -6.03
N LEU A 21 8.29 35.08 -4.74
CA LEU A 21 8.83 34.02 -3.89
C LEU A 21 7.67 33.10 -3.52
N ILE A 22 7.76 31.83 -3.91
CA ILE A 22 6.66 30.87 -3.74
C ILE A 22 6.77 30.21 -2.37
N ASP A 23 5.73 30.37 -1.56
CA ASP A 23 5.65 29.76 -0.22
C ASP A 23 4.90 28.43 -0.24
N GLY A 24 3.96 28.24 -1.16
CA GLY A 24 3.26 26.97 -1.27
C GLY A 24 2.22 26.88 -2.38
N VAL A 25 1.65 25.68 -2.49
CA VAL A 25 0.62 25.32 -3.45
C VAL A 25 -0.49 24.59 -2.70
N LEU A 26 -1.74 24.92 -3.02
CA LEU A 26 -2.94 24.29 -2.47
C LEU A 26 -3.83 23.78 -3.59
N ASN A 27 -4.38 22.60 -3.40
CA ASN A 27 -5.46 22.02 -4.18
C ASN A 27 -6.80 22.22 -3.45
N GLU A 28 -7.91 22.17 -4.20
CA GLU A 28 -9.22 22.04 -3.57
C GLU A 28 -9.28 20.71 -2.78
N PRO A 29 -9.92 20.70 -1.59
CA PRO A 29 -10.25 19.46 -0.89
C PRO A 29 -10.91 18.43 -1.83
N GLU A 30 -10.61 17.15 -1.60
CA GLU A 30 -11.07 16.02 -2.42
C GLU A 30 -10.47 15.93 -3.83
N GLU A 31 -9.53 16.83 -4.21
CA GLU A 31 -8.84 16.81 -5.52
C GLU A 31 -9.81 16.71 -6.72
N ALA A 32 -11.01 17.25 -6.52
CA ALA A 32 -12.16 17.01 -7.37
C ALA A 32 -12.29 18.05 -8.50
N THR A 33 -11.46 19.11 -8.48
CA THR A 33 -11.38 20.14 -9.51
C THR A 33 -10.00 20.27 -10.10
N LEU A 34 -9.96 21.00 -11.22
CA LEU A 34 -8.76 21.36 -11.97
C LEU A 34 -8.18 22.70 -11.51
N ILE A 35 -8.51 23.14 -10.29
CA ILE A 35 -8.10 24.43 -9.74
C ILE A 35 -6.92 24.23 -8.79
N ILE A 36 -5.86 25.00 -9.01
CA ILE A 36 -4.68 25.04 -8.16
C ILE A 36 -4.48 26.48 -7.69
N LEU A 37 -4.26 26.67 -6.40
CA LEU A 37 -3.89 27.96 -5.81
C LEU A 37 -2.40 27.95 -5.49
N ILE A 38 -1.68 28.95 -6.00
CA ILE A 38 -0.28 29.18 -5.66
C ILE A 38 -0.25 30.44 -4.79
N PHE A 39 0.39 30.38 -3.64
CA PHE A 39 0.56 31.56 -2.78
C PHE A 39 2.04 31.84 -2.54
N GLY A 40 2.33 33.14 -2.47
CA GLY A 40 3.69 33.64 -2.37
C GLY A 40 3.71 35.13 -2.08
N HIS A 41 4.89 35.71 -2.01
CA HIS A 41 5.06 37.14 -1.76
C HIS A 41 6.08 37.79 -2.71
N LEU A 42 5.94 39.10 -2.90
CA LEU A 42 6.91 39.88 -3.67
C LEU A 42 8.23 40.02 -2.91
N GLN A 43 9.34 39.85 -3.62
CA GLN A 43 10.66 40.03 -3.05
C GLN A 43 10.93 41.48 -2.61
N SER A 44 10.27 42.46 -3.24
CA SER A 44 10.53 43.89 -2.99
C SER A 44 9.96 44.41 -1.67
N ASP A 45 8.74 44.00 -1.31
CA ASP A 45 7.99 44.59 -0.19
C ASP A 45 7.20 43.56 0.62
N SER A 46 7.43 42.26 0.38
CA SER A 46 6.76 41.16 1.09
C SER A 46 5.23 41.18 1.01
N ARG A 47 4.64 41.88 0.03
CA ARG A 47 3.19 41.79 -0.22
C ARG A 47 2.82 40.41 -0.73
N TRP A 48 1.77 39.84 -0.15
CA TRP A 48 1.27 38.51 -0.44
C TRP A 48 0.35 38.51 -1.67
N TYR A 49 0.48 37.45 -2.47
CA TYR A 49 -0.34 37.18 -3.65
C TYR A 49 -0.82 35.74 -3.62
N VAL A 50 -2.05 35.54 -4.08
CA VAL A 50 -2.61 34.22 -4.37
C VAL A 50 -2.97 34.20 -5.85
N VAL A 51 -2.39 33.24 -6.57
CA VAL A 51 -2.63 33.01 -7.99
C VAL A 51 -3.52 31.79 -8.13
N ARG A 52 -4.70 31.98 -8.74
CA ARG A 52 -5.62 30.90 -9.09
C ARG A 52 -5.35 30.43 -10.51
N LEU A 53 -4.95 29.17 -10.64
CA LEU A 53 -4.80 28.48 -11.93
C LEU A 53 -5.99 27.56 -12.15
N ASP A 54 -6.59 27.63 -13.34
CA ASP A 54 -7.75 26.84 -13.73
C ASP A 54 -7.42 26.01 -14.98
N PHE A 55 -7.11 24.73 -14.75
CA PHE A 55 -6.79 23.77 -15.81
C PHE A 55 -8.01 23.29 -16.59
N GLY A 56 -9.23 23.72 -16.23
CA GLY A 56 -10.43 23.46 -17.04
C GLY A 56 -10.39 24.10 -18.42
N SER A 57 -9.52 25.12 -18.59
CA SER A 57 -9.24 25.71 -19.91
C SER A 57 -8.40 24.80 -20.82
N ILE A 58 -7.65 23.86 -20.26
CA ILE A 58 -6.79 22.91 -20.99
C ILE A 58 -7.52 21.56 -21.14
N LEU A 59 -8.09 21.04 -20.05
CA LEU A 59 -8.87 19.80 -20.05
C LEU A 59 -10.36 20.16 -20.04
N THR A 60 -10.89 20.46 -21.22
CA THR A 60 -12.25 21.02 -21.37
C THR A 60 -13.37 19.97 -21.29
N ALA A 61 -13.06 18.71 -21.59
CA ALA A 61 -14.04 17.62 -21.64
C ALA A 61 -13.82 16.58 -20.55
N LYS A 62 -14.92 16.01 -20.04
CA LYS A 62 -14.87 14.86 -19.14
C LYS A 62 -14.53 13.60 -19.95
N CYS A 63 -13.69 12.75 -19.39
CA CYS A 63 -13.34 11.48 -20.01
C CYS A 63 -14.56 10.55 -20.15
N THR A 64 -14.52 9.73 -21.20
CA THR A 64 -15.46 8.65 -21.49
C THR A 64 -14.75 7.30 -21.35
N ASP A 65 -15.48 6.20 -21.34
CA ASP A 65 -14.91 4.84 -21.23
C ASP A 65 -13.84 4.54 -22.32
N GLN A 66 -13.88 5.24 -23.46
CA GLN A 66 -12.90 5.09 -24.54
C GLN A 66 -11.56 5.77 -24.25
N ASP A 67 -11.52 6.70 -23.30
CA ASP A 67 -10.33 7.45 -22.88
C ASP A 67 -9.46 6.69 -21.88
N TYR A 68 -9.89 5.48 -21.53
CA TYR A 68 -9.28 4.68 -20.49
C TYR A 68 -8.68 3.39 -21.04
N THR A 69 -7.64 2.92 -20.34
CA THR A 69 -7.02 1.62 -20.53
C THR A 69 -6.93 0.90 -19.19
N THR A 70 -6.95 -0.42 -19.24
CA THR A 70 -6.70 -1.23 -18.04
C THR A 70 -5.21 -1.22 -17.71
N TRP A 71 -4.92 -1.26 -16.42
CA TRP A 71 -3.57 -1.39 -15.89
C TRP A 71 -3.59 -2.35 -14.70
N VAL A 72 -2.63 -3.28 -14.66
CA VAL A 72 -2.47 -4.24 -13.57
C VAL A 72 -1.14 -3.93 -12.89
N PRO A 73 -1.13 -3.59 -11.59
CA PRO A 73 0.12 -3.38 -10.87
C PRO A 73 0.96 -4.66 -10.91
N SER A 74 2.27 -4.46 -10.89
CA SER A 74 3.21 -5.57 -10.77
C SER A 74 4.39 -5.18 -9.89
N ASP A 75 5.00 -6.18 -9.28
CA ASP A 75 6.30 -6.00 -8.64
C ASP A 75 7.44 -5.89 -9.67
N GLN A 76 8.68 -5.81 -9.18
CA GLN A 76 9.89 -5.72 -10.01
C GLN A 76 10.12 -6.95 -10.90
N LEU A 77 9.49 -8.09 -10.57
CA LEU A 77 9.59 -9.34 -11.32
C LEU A 77 8.42 -9.52 -12.30
N GLY A 78 7.51 -8.54 -12.39
CA GLY A 78 6.33 -8.60 -13.25
C GLY A 78 5.20 -9.44 -12.69
N ARG A 79 5.21 -9.75 -11.39
CA ARG A 79 4.15 -10.54 -10.75
C ARG A 79 2.99 -9.63 -10.37
N HIS A 80 1.78 -10.08 -10.69
CA HIS A 80 0.55 -9.31 -10.52
C HIS A 80 -0.23 -9.64 -9.25
N CYS A 81 0.21 -10.66 -8.50
CA CYS A 81 -0.39 -10.98 -7.22
C CYS A 81 0.39 -10.28 -6.12
N LEU A 82 -0.19 -9.24 -5.54
CA LEU A 82 0.42 -8.43 -4.49
C LEU A 82 -0.46 -8.54 -3.26
N LEU A 83 0.11 -8.96 -2.14
CA LEU A 83 -0.62 -9.22 -0.88
C LEU A 83 -1.84 -10.14 -1.08
N GLY A 84 -1.65 -11.19 -1.88
CA GLY A 84 -2.68 -12.17 -2.18
C GLY A 84 -3.80 -11.71 -3.12
N GLU A 85 -3.66 -10.53 -3.73
CA GLU A 85 -4.67 -9.98 -4.65
C GLU A 85 -4.07 -9.59 -6.00
N ARG A 86 -4.80 -9.90 -7.06
CA ARG A 86 -4.59 -9.33 -8.39
C ARG A 86 -5.63 -8.25 -8.64
N LYS A 87 -5.18 -7.00 -8.63
CA LYS A 87 -6.02 -5.82 -8.86
C LYS A 87 -5.92 -5.32 -10.28
N VAL A 88 -7.05 -4.99 -10.89
CA VAL A 88 -7.14 -4.35 -12.21
C VAL A 88 -7.67 -2.95 -12.02
N TYR A 89 -6.90 -1.97 -12.46
CA TYR A 89 -7.26 -0.56 -12.40
C TYR A 89 -7.61 -0.02 -13.77
N GLU A 90 -8.39 1.04 -13.76
CA GLU A 90 -8.58 1.90 -14.91
C GLU A 90 -7.58 3.06 -14.85
N LYS A 91 -7.00 3.39 -16.00
CA LYS A 91 -6.03 4.47 -16.14
C LYS A 91 -6.33 5.27 -17.40
N ARG A 92 -6.37 6.60 -17.29
CA ARG A 92 -6.56 7.48 -18.45
C ARG A 92 -5.39 7.27 -19.42
N LYS A 93 -5.71 7.14 -20.70
CA LYS A 93 -4.71 7.08 -21.77
C LYS A 93 -3.88 8.37 -21.78
N VAL A 94 -2.61 8.25 -22.14
CA VAL A 94 -1.67 9.38 -22.10
C VAL A 94 -2.03 10.43 -23.14
N GLU A 95 -2.61 9.99 -24.26
CA GLU A 95 -3.08 10.80 -25.38
C GLU A 95 -4.48 11.40 -25.19
N SER A 96 -5.23 10.99 -24.16
CA SER A 96 -6.58 11.51 -23.91
C SER A 96 -6.54 12.85 -23.17
N GLU A 97 -6.96 13.91 -23.87
CA GLU A 97 -7.04 15.28 -23.38
C GLU A 97 -8.37 15.58 -22.66
N CYS A 98 -8.67 14.79 -21.63
CA CYS A 98 -9.92 14.89 -20.86
C CYS A 98 -9.64 14.82 -19.35
N TYR A 99 -10.59 15.24 -18.51
CA TYR A 99 -10.47 15.10 -17.05
C TYR A 99 -11.34 13.96 -16.51
N ASN A 100 -10.85 13.25 -15.48
CA ASN A 100 -11.50 12.07 -14.92
C ASN A 100 -12.87 12.38 -14.27
N GLY A 101 -12.99 13.55 -13.63
CA GLY A 101 -14.18 13.95 -12.90
C GLY A 101 -14.24 13.36 -11.49
N ARG A 102 -15.26 13.79 -10.72
CA ARG A 102 -15.35 13.52 -9.26
C ARG A 102 -15.63 12.06 -8.89
N ASN A 103 -16.33 11.32 -9.75
CA ASN A 103 -16.78 9.95 -9.47
C ASN A 103 -15.87 8.89 -10.11
N TYR A 104 -14.62 9.22 -10.38
CA TYR A 104 -13.70 8.31 -11.05
C TYR A 104 -13.27 7.17 -10.12
N GLU A 105 -13.80 5.98 -10.37
CA GLU A 105 -13.38 4.76 -9.67
C GLU A 105 -12.13 4.19 -10.32
N ARG A 106 -11.13 3.91 -9.49
CA ARG A 106 -9.82 3.46 -9.98
C ARG A 106 -9.76 1.94 -10.12
N GLU A 107 -10.44 1.19 -9.27
CA GLU A 107 -10.37 -0.28 -9.19
C GLU A 107 -11.58 -0.90 -9.90
N ILE A 108 -11.32 -1.66 -10.98
CA ILE A 108 -12.36 -2.29 -11.82
C ILE A 108 -12.67 -3.69 -11.30
N ASN A 109 -11.63 -4.43 -10.91
CA ASN A 109 -11.76 -5.83 -10.52
C ASN A 109 -10.62 -6.24 -9.59
N THR A 110 -10.94 -7.09 -8.62
CA THR A 110 -9.99 -7.70 -7.70
C THR A 110 -10.20 -9.21 -7.68
N THR A 111 -9.14 -9.97 -7.95
CA THR A 111 -9.14 -11.43 -7.93
C THR A 111 -8.22 -11.93 -6.83
N ILE A 112 -8.73 -12.81 -5.96
CA ILE A 112 -7.94 -13.43 -4.90
C ILE A 112 -7.00 -14.48 -5.49
N CYS A 113 -5.74 -14.46 -5.08
CA CYS A 113 -4.73 -15.43 -5.50
C CYS A 113 -4.65 -16.65 -4.58
N GLN A 114 -3.98 -17.69 -5.07
CA GLN A 114 -3.53 -18.79 -4.24
C GLN A 114 -2.33 -18.38 -3.38
N CYS A 115 -2.32 -18.77 -2.11
CA CYS A 115 -1.20 -18.45 -1.22
C CYS A 115 0.08 -19.19 -1.61
N THR A 116 1.19 -18.47 -1.57
CA THR A 116 2.56 -18.90 -1.81
C THR A 116 3.41 -18.71 -0.55
N PRO A 117 4.64 -19.24 -0.49
CA PRO A 117 5.52 -18.99 0.65
C PRO A 117 5.88 -17.51 0.89
N GLU A 118 5.71 -16.64 -0.12
CA GLU A 118 5.99 -15.21 0.02
C GLU A 118 4.89 -14.45 0.77
N ASP A 119 3.69 -15.03 0.87
CA ASP A 119 2.55 -14.45 1.59
C ASP A 119 2.62 -14.73 3.11
N PHE A 120 3.74 -15.29 3.58
CA PHE A 120 4.03 -15.64 4.97
C PHE A 120 5.36 -15.07 5.44
N GLU A 121 5.40 -14.72 6.72
CA GLU A 121 6.59 -14.27 7.44
C GLU A 121 6.87 -15.16 8.65
N CYS A 122 8.07 -15.03 9.24
CA CYS A 122 8.38 -15.80 10.43
C CYS A 122 7.53 -15.31 11.60
N ASP A 123 6.97 -16.27 12.34
CA ASP A 123 6.19 -15.98 13.52
C ASP A 123 7.08 -15.61 14.72
N TYR A 124 6.46 -15.15 15.81
CA TYR A 124 7.17 -14.80 17.04
C TYR A 124 8.09 -15.94 17.52
N GLY A 125 9.35 -15.59 17.82
CA GLY A 125 10.35 -16.56 18.26
C GLY A 125 11.02 -17.36 17.14
N PHE A 126 10.70 -17.07 15.88
CA PHE A 126 11.36 -17.66 14.70
C PHE A 126 12.10 -16.58 13.89
N GLN A 127 13.21 -16.97 13.26
CA GLN A 127 14.02 -16.11 12.41
C GLN A 127 14.40 -16.80 11.10
N ARG A 128 14.59 -16.01 10.04
CA ARG A 128 15.06 -16.53 8.75
C ARG A 128 16.51 -16.98 8.88
N SER A 129 16.80 -18.23 8.52
CA SER A 129 18.15 -18.79 8.51
C SER A 129 18.57 -19.29 7.12
N GLY A 130 19.89 -19.37 6.89
CA GLY A 130 20.50 -19.82 5.63
C GLY A 130 20.81 -18.70 4.61
N ALA A 131 21.68 -19.01 3.65
CA ALA A 131 22.14 -18.06 2.62
C ALA A 131 20.99 -17.46 1.79
N ASN A 132 19.89 -18.21 1.63
CA ASN A 132 18.72 -17.78 0.85
C ASN A 132 17.58 -17.21 1.72
N ARG A 133 17.70 -17.19 3.06
CA ARG A 133 16.70 -16.66 4.00
C ARG A 133 15.26 -17.15 3.76
N THR A 134 15.11 -18.41 3.33
CA THR A 134 13.83 -18.98 2.90
C THR A 134 13.09 -19.76 3.99
N VAL A 135 13.77 -20.12 5.08
CA VAL A 135 13.20 -20.98 6.13
C VAL A 135 13.22 -20.26 7.47
N CYS A 136 12.08 -20.30 8.17
CA CYS A 136 11.95 -19.81 9.53
C CYS A 136 12.37 -20.90 10.53
N LEU A 137 13.43 -20.63 11.30
CA LEU A 137 13.94 -21.51 12.34
C LEU A 137 13.67 -20.90 13.72
N VAL A 138 13.44 -21.76 14.70
CA VAL A 138 13.32 -21.37 16.10
C VAL A 138 14.60 -20.64 16.55
N THR A 139 14.41 -19.57 17.32
CA THR A 139 15.52 -18.83 17.95
C THR A 139 15.93 -19.49 19.26
N ASP A 140 17.20 -19.33 19.65
CA ASP A 140 17.75 -20.01 20.84
C ASP A 140 17.04 -19.65 22.17
N TRP A 141 16.38 -18.49 22.22
CA TRP A 141 15.68 -17.99 23.41
C TRP A 141 14.21 -18.40 23.48
N PHE A 142 13.66 -19.01 22.42
CA PHE A 142 12.23 -19.32 22.31
C PHE A 142 11.98 -20.83 22.33
N ASP A 143 11.07 -21.30 23.18
CA ASP A 143 10.56 -22.68 23.14
C ASP A 143 9.14 -22.69 22.55
N PRO A 144 8.94 -23.18 21.32
CA PRO A 144 7.62 -23.23 20.69
C PRO A 144 6.66 -24.20 21.40
N ASN A 145 7.16 -25.08 22.28
CA ASN A 145 6.31 -25.98 23.05
C ASN A 145 5.82 -25.36 24.36
N LYS A 146 6.32 -24.18 24.75
CA LYS A 146 5.83 -23.43 25.92
C LYS A 146 4.79 -22.39 25.45
N PRO A 147 3.56 -22.42 25.98
CA PRO A 147 2.55 -21.41 25.66
C PRO A 147 2.99 -20.02 26.18
N LEU A 148 2.69 -18.97 25.42
CA LEU A 148 3.04 -17.57 25.75
C LEU A 148 2.14 -16.92 26.81
N GLY A 149 1.21 -17.69 27.39
CA GLY A 149 0.27 -17.24 28.41
C GLY A 149 -0.31 -18.42 29.19
N GLU A 150 -1.37 -18.17 29.94
CA GLU A 150 -2.05 -19.20 30.72
C GLU A 150 -2.61 -20.29 29.81
N CYS A 151 -2.23 -21.53 30.10
CA CYS A 151 -2.69 -22.73 29.40
C CYS A 151 -3.11 -23.76 30.45
N PRO A 152 -4.39 -23.77 30.87
CA PRO A 152 -4.85 -24.66 31.92
C PRO A 152 -4.67 -26.13 31.55
N GLU A 153 -4.47 -26.99 32.55
CA GLU A 153 -4.36 -28.43 32.31
C GLU A 153 -5.64 -28.99 31.67
N GLY A 154 -5.48 -29.92 30.72
CA GLY A 154 -6.59 -30.48 29.94
C GLY A 154 -7.06 -29.63 28.76
N HIS A 155 -6.51 -28.42 28.58
CA HIS A 155 -6.75 -27.58 27.40
C HIS A 155 -5.69 -27.79 26.30
N PHE A 156 -5.89 -27.10 25.18
CA PHE A 156 -4.99 -27.09 24.03
C PHE A 156 -4.60 -25.66 23.68
N PHE A 157 -3.38 -25.47 23.17
CA PHE A 157 -2.94 -24.21 22.57
C PHE A 157 -2.53 -24.40 21.11
N LEU A 158 -2.48 -23.29 20.39
CA LEU A 158 -2.01 -23.23 19.02
C LEU A 158 -0.49 -23.05 19.03
N ARG A 159 0.25 -24.12 18.75
CA ARG A 159 1.69 -24.05 18.54
C ARG A 159 1.97 -23.60 17.12
N SER A 160 2.77 -22.54 16.99
CA SER A 160 3.19 -22.03 15.70
C SER A 160 3.94 -23.09 14.87
N SER A 161 3.71 -23.07 13.56
CA SER A 161 4.50 -23.82 12.56
C SER A 161 5.86 -23.16 12.26
N GLY A 162 6.09 -21.97 12.83
CA GLY A 162 7.21 -21.08 12.52
C GLY A 162 6.87 -19.96 11.54
N TYR A 163 5.67 -19.99 10.96
CA TYR A 163 5.20 -19.04 9.97
C TYR A 163 3.86 -18.44 10.40
N ARG A 164 3.64 -17.19 10.00
CA ARG A 164 2.34 -16.53 10.07
C ARG A 164 2.05 -15.81 8.77
N LYS A 165 0.78 -15.70 8.43
CA LYS A 165 0.36 -14.96 7.24
C LYS A 165 0.69 -13.48 7.39
N ILE A 166 1.17 -12.84 6.32
CA ILE A 166 1.43 -11.40 6.32
C ILE A 166 0.13 -10.64 6.64
N PRO A 167 0.13 -9.68 7.57
CA PRO A 167 -1.05 -8.90 7.88
C PRO A 167 -1.60 -8.18 6.64
N SER A 168 -2.92 -8.23 6.44
CA SER A 168 -3.64 -7.70 5.27
C SER A 168 -3.39 -8.42 3.95
N ASP A 169 -2.70 -9.57 3.97
CA ASP A 169 -2.66 -10.45 2.81
C ASP A 169 -3.98 -11.24 2.70
N ASN A 170 -4.60 -11.17 1.53
CA ASN A 170 -5.93 -11.75 1.28
C ASN A 170 -5.90 -13.06 0.47
N CYS A 171 -4.72 -13.67 0.26
CA CYS A 171 -4.61 -14.93 -0.49
C CYS A 171 -5.43 -16.05 0.18
N THR A 172 -5.84 -17.06 -0.60
CA THR A 172 -6.55 -18.24 -0.07
C THR A 172 -5.96 -19.54 -0.61
N GLY A 173 -6.13 -20.66 0.08
CA GLY A 173 -5.66 -21.97 -0.41
C GLY A 173 -4.13 -22.06 -0.50
N GLY A 174 -3.61 -22.72 -1.54
CA GLY A 174 -2.18 -22.89 -1.77
C GLY A 174 -1.44 -23.53 -0.58
N VAL A 175 -0.36 -22.89 -0.13
CA VAL A 175 0.46 -23.39 0.99
C VAL A 175 -0.11 -23.09 2.39
N THR A 176 -1.29 -22.45 2.49
CA THR A 176 -1.85 -22.01 3.78
C THR A 176 -1.92 -23.14 4.80
N ASP A 177 -2.38 -24.32 4.42
CA ASP A 177 -2.53 -25.44 5.35
C ASP A 177 -1.20 -25.96 5.89
N GLN A 178 -0.09 -25.77 5.15
CA GLN A 178 1.25 -26.17 5.58
C GLN A 178 1.80 -25.26 6.69
N TYR A 179 1.33 -24.01 6.74
CA TYR A 179 1.82 -22.99 7.68
C TYR A 179 0.84 -22.67 8.80
N LYS A 180 -0.34 -23.32 8.83
CA LYS A 180 -1.27 -23.18 9.95
C LYS A 180 -0.62 -23.66 11.25
N PRO A 181 -0.89 -22.96 12.37
CA PRO A 181 -0.48 -23.46 13.67
C PRO A 181 -1.21 -24.78 13.99
N HIS A 182 -0.57 -25.63 14.77
CA HIS A 182 -1.10 -26.92 15.17
C HIS A 182 -1.65 -26.86 16.59
N GLN A 183 -2.84 -27.40 16.79
CA GLN A 183 -3.41 -27.55 18.12
C GLN A 183 -2.71 -28.68 18.87
N VAL A 184 -2.10 -28.36 20.01
CA VAL A 184 -1.35 -29.31 20.86
C VAL A 184 -1.79 -29.15 22.32
N PRO A 185 -1.75 -30.22 23.14
CA PRO A 185 -2.19 -30.16 24.53
C PRO A 185 -1.28 -29.22 25.35
N CYS A 186 -1.87 -28.52 26.33
CA CYS A 186 -1.11 -27.72 27.28
C CYS A 186 -0.13 -28.61 28.06
N PRO A 187 1.15 -28.22 28.20
CA PRO A 187 2.08 -28.93 29.07
C PRO A 187 1.69 -28.75 30.54
N LEU A 188 2.06 -29.72 31.39
CA LEU A 188 1.90 -29.59 32.84
C LEU A 188 2.67 -28.36 33.34
N GLN A 189 1.97 -27.45 34.00
CA GLN A 189 2.59 -26.21 34.48
C GLN A 189 3.45 -26.51 35.72
N LYS A 190 4.72 -26.12 35.66
CA LYS A 190 5.58 -26.10 36.85
C LYS A 190 5.38 -24.76 37.57
N ALA A 191 5.41 -24.77 38.90
CA ALA A 191 5.39 -23.53 39.67
C ALA A 191 6.64 -22.69 39.35
N GLU A 192 6.44 -21.48 38.83
CA GLU A 192 7.47 -20.49 38.51
C GLU A 192 7.14 -19.17 39.24
N GLY A 193 8.16 -18.39 39.65
CA GLY A 193 7.96 -17.04 40.20
C GLY A 193 7.31 -16.97 41.60
N LEU A 194 7.48 -18.00 42.43
CA LEU A 194 6.95 -18.00 43.79
C LEU A 194 7.68 -16.96 44.66
N HIS A 195 6.98 -15.89 45.05
CA HIS A 195 7.46 -14.88 45.97
C HIS A 195 6.73 -15.00 47.31
N LEU A 196 7.48 -14.98 48.41
CA LEU A 196 7.00 -15.05 49.79
C LEU A 196 6.69 -13.66 50.34
#